data_AF-A0A2A6RLN4-F1
#
_entry.id   AF-A0A2A6RLN4-F1
#
_cell.length_a   1.000
_cell.length_b   1.000
_cell.length_c   1.000
_cell.angle_alpha   90.00
_cell.angle_beta   90.00
_cell.angle_gamma   90.00
#
_symmetry.space_group_name_H-M   'P 1'
#
loop_
_entity.id
_entity.type
_entity.pdbx_description
1 polymer ?
#
loop_
_entity_poly.entity_id
_entity_poly.type
_entity_poly.pdbx_seq_one_letter_code
_entity_poly.pdbx_strand_id
1 'polypeptide(L)'
;MNLARARKLLERSALTELFVEELGWDRYAATFTAPCNDHTYTLHGIAQKRGMAVLTCMAPNGEAIPCRQQRNALEAHVAHMLHEHLIIFASADCADQLWQWVRKEPGRPITRREHRYHWHLDERPLRADNEINPDVLGYIFEKYINQKQMGAYYTKEDITEYIGRSTMIPFLLDEMSKQHPDTWHAILTLLAAEPDRYIHPVARHGTTHELPAQITSGIADVQQREAWNHVTPPDYGLPGEIWRETVARRQRYVELAQAILGGSLTTPSDLITANLDLQQIMQDVVDHYAPAPVIATLWRALNQLSVIDPTCGSGAFLFAALNILEPLYDACLERMEQLVSEQD
;
A
#
# COMPACT_ATOMS: atom_id res chain seq x y z
N MET A 1 -2.39 7.55 -14.68
CA MET A 1 -0.94 7.81 -14.73
C MET A 1 -0.26 6.62 -15.39
N ASN A 2 0.58 6.81 -16.39
CA ASN A 2 1.29 5.69 -17.03
C ASN A 2 2.57 5.40 -16.23
N LEU A 3 2.56 4.36 -15.39
CA LEU A 3 3.67 4.04 -14.49
C LEU A 3 4.98 3.76 -15.25
N ALA A 4 4.90 3.07 -16.39
CA ALA A 4 6.07 2.81 -17.22
C ALA A 4 6.66 4.11 -17.80
N ARG A 5 5.82 5.09 -18.15
CA ARG A 5 6.28 6.41 -18.62
C ARG A 5 6.81 7.25 -17.47
N ALA A 6 6.13 7.29 -16.33
CA ALA A 6 6.60 7.98 -15.13
C ALA A 6 7.97 7.46 -14.67
N ARG A 7 8.18 6.15 -14.69
CA ARG A 7 9.48 5.51 -14.38
C ARG A 7 10.57 5.94 -15.36
N LYS A 8 10.30 5.91 -16.68
CA LYS A 8 11.26 6.39 -17.70
C LYS A 8 11.60 7.87 -17.56
N LEU A 9 10.63 8.70 -17.17
CA LEU A 9 10.86 10.13 -16.94
C LEU A 9 11.71 10.36 -15.69
N LEU A 10 11.47 9.59 -14.63
CA LEU A 10 12.27 9.59 -13.42
C LEU A 10 13.72 9.13 -13.69
N GLU A 11 13.90 8.02 -14.42
CA GLU A 11 15.22 7.48 -14.82
C GLU A 11 16.07 8.51 -15.58
N ARG A 12 15.43 9.37 -16.37
CA ARG A 12 16.10 10.40 -17.17
C ARG A 12 16.11 11.77 -16.48
N SER A 13 15.64 11.86 -15.24
CA SER A 13 15.47 13.11 -14.49
C SER A 13 14.66 14.18 -15.25
N ALA A 14 13.71 13.75 -16.08
CA ALA A 14 12.77 14.57 -16.84
C ALA A 14 11.61 15.01 -15.93
N LEU A 15 11.95 15.78 -14.89
CA LEU A 15 11.03 16.14 -13.81
C LEU A 15 9.91 17.07 -14.28
N THR A 16 10.18 17.99 -15.20
CA THR A 16 9.15 18.88 -15.74
C THR A 16 8.07 18.08 -16.47
N GLU A 17 8.47 17.14 -17.33
CA GLU A 17 7.56 16.24 -18.04
C GLU A 17 6.80 15.32 -17.08
N LEU A 18 7.48 14.82 -16.04
CA LEU A 18 6.83 14.03 -14.99
C LEU A 18 5.69 14.81 -14.33
N PHE A 19 5.95 16.03 -13.86
CA PHE A 19 4.93 16.81 -13.17
C PHE A 19 3.84 17.35 -14.11
N VAL A 20 4.22 17.88 -15.27
CA VAL A 20 3.27 18.56 -16.17
C VAL A 20 2.51 17.56 -17.02
N GLU A 21 3.18 16.61 -17.65
CA GLU A 21 2.58 15.72 -18.66
C GLU A 21 2.01 14.45 -18.05
N GLU A 22 2.69 13.83 -17.07
CA GLU A 22 2.19 12.60 -16.43
C GLU A 22 1.26 12.85 -15.24
N LEU A 23 1.57 13.87 -14.43
CA LEU A 23 0.81 14.17 -13.20
C LEU A 23 -0.22 15.29 -13.38
N GLY A 24 -0.24 15.96 -14.54
CA GLY A 24 -1.21 17.01 -14.87
C GLY A 24 -1.10 18.25 -13.98
N TRP A 25 0.13 18.66 -13.63
CA TRP A 25 0.39 19.92 -12.94
C TRP A 25 0.50 21.07 -13.93
N ASP A 26 0.33 22.29 -13.44
CA ASP A 26 0.48 23.49 -14.24
C ASP A 26 1.96 23.80 -14.43
N ARG A 27 2.35 24.27 -15.61
CA ARG A 27 3.72 24.76 -15.84
C ARG A 27 4.00 25.93 -14.91
N TYR A 28 5.16 25.90 -14.27
CA TYR A 28 5.62 26.96 -13.39
C TYR A 28 7.09 27.22 -13.71
N ALA A 29 7.47 28.46 -14.03
CA ALA A 29 8.80 28.80 -14.54
C ALA A 29 9.43 29.97 -13.77
N ALA A 30 9.13 30.10 -12.47
CA ALA A 30 9.78 31.09 -11.63
C ALA A 30 11.24 30.69 -11.35
N THR A 31 12.12 31.67 -11.16
CA THR A 31 13.53 31.41 -10.79
C THR A 31 13.88 32.22 -9.56
N PHE A 32 14.53 31.59 -8.59
CA PHE A 32 14.97 32.20 -7.34
C PHE A 32 16.48 32.03 -7.22
N THR A 33 17.19 33.08 -6.81
CA THR A 33 18.63 33.02 -6.55
C THR A 33 18.87 33.26 -5.08
N ALA A 34 19.61 32.37 -4.44
CA ALA A 34 19.84 32.41 -3.00
C ALA A 34 21.34 32.26 -2.72
N PRO A 35 21.99 33.27 -2.12
CA PRO A 35 23.37 33.14 -1.67
C PRO A 35 23.44 32.19 -0.48
N CYS A 36 24.37 31.24 -0.50
CA CYS A 36 24.62 30.32 0.59
C CYS A 36 26.13 30.02 0.69
N ASN A 37 26.76 30.52 1.76
CA ASN A 37 28.21 30.56 1.90
C ASN A 37 28.86 31.37 0.74
N ASP A 38 29.92 30.85 0.12
CA ASP A 38 30.62 31.49 -1.01
C ASP A 38 30.00 31.19 -2.39
N HIS A 39 28.85 30.50 -2.42
CA HIS A 39 28.18 30.08 -3.65
C HIS A 39 26.78 30.70 -3.76
N THR A 40 26.39 31.05 -4.99
CA THR A 40 25.01 31.44 -5.31
C THR A 40 24.30 30.25 -5.94
N TYR A 41 23.25 29.77 -5.29
CA TYR A 41 22.42 28.70 -5.84
C TYR A 41 21.21 29.29 -6.56
N THR A 42 20.83 28.61 -7.64
CA THR A 42 19.63 28.93 -8.40
C THR A 42 18.59 27.83 -8.19
N LEU A 43 17.37 28.22 -7.85
CA LEU A 43 16.21 27.35 -7.74
C LEU A 43 15.25 27.65 -8.89
N HIS A 44 14.97 26.65 -9.73
CA HIS A 44 14.07 26.76 -10.87
C HIS A 44 12.74 26.09 -10.58
N GLY A 45 11.66 26.84 -10.66
CA GLY A 45 10.32 26.30 -10.72
C GLY A 45 10.16 25.45 -11.97
N ILE A 46 9.55 24.27 -11.79
CA ILE A 46 9.28 23.33 -12.89
C ILE A 46 7.78 23.04 -13.04
N ALA A 47 7.02 23.06 -11.95
CA ALA A 47 5.59 22.83 -11.95
C ALA A 47 4.93 23.46 -10.71
N GLN A 48 3.62 23.69 -10.78
CA GLN A 48 2.83 24.06 -9.62
C GLN A 48 1.46 23.37 -9.66
N LYS A 49 0.82 23.26 -8.50
CA LYS A 49 -0.58 22.88 -8.40
C LYS A 49 -1.23 23.61 -7.24
N ARG A 50 -2.20 24.46 -7.55
CA ARG A 50 -3.04 25.19 -6.56
C ARG A 50 -2.22 25.89 -5.45
N GLY A 51 -1.12 26.55 -5.82
CA GLY A 51 -0.28 27.33 -4.91
C GLY A 51 0.91 26.59 -4.29
N MET A 52 1.02 25.28 -4.52
CA MET A 52 2.22 24.52 -4.20
C MET A 52 3.17 24.50 -5.40
N ALA A 53 4.41 24.97 -5.22
CA ALA A 53 5.43 25.00 -6.27
C ALA A 53 6.44 23.85 -6.12
N VAL A 54 6.86 23.28 -7.24
CA VAL A 54 8.01 22.36 -7.31
C VAL A 54 9.18 23.11 -7.91
N LEU A 55 10.28 23.12 -7.16
CA LEU A 55 11.53 23.76 -7.52
C LEU A 55 12.62 22.71 -7.68
N THR A 56 13.58 22.97 -8.54
CA THR A 56 14.80 22.18 -8.70
C THR A 56 16.01 23.04 -8.38
N CYS A 57 17.02 22.46 -7.74
CA CYS A 57 18.28 23.13 -7.44
C CYS A 57 19.45 22.19 -7.77
N MET A 58 20.16 22.52 -8.84
CA MET A 58 21.31 21.72 -9.29
C MET A 58 22.55 22.13 -8.49
N ALA A 59 23.31 21.14 -8.02
CA ALA A 59 24.63 21.37 -7.47
C ALA A 59 25.57 21.88 -8.58
N PRO A 60 26.54 22.75 -8.25
CA PRO A 60 27.60 23.13 -9.18
C PRO A 60 28.37 21.91 -9.72
N ASN A 61 28.90 22.02 -10.94
CA ASN A 61 29.61 20.92 -11.60
C ASN A 61 30.73 20.34 -10.72
N GLY A 62 30.69 19.03 -10.47
CA GLY A 62 31.68 18.31 -9.67
C GLY A 62 31.46 18.38 -8.15
N GLU A 63 30.41 19.06 -7.68
CA GLU A 63 30.05 19.12 -6.26
C GLU A 63 28.89 18.19 -5.92
N ALA A 64 28.88 17.72 -4.67
CA ALA A 64 27.76 16.98 -4.12
C ALA A 64 26.55 17.90 -3.86
N ILE A 65 25.37 17.31 -3.71
CA ILE A 65 24.17 18.00 -3.23
C ILE A 65 24.50 18.85 -1.99
N PRO A 66 23.98 20.10 -1.90
CA PRO A 66 24.21 20.98 -0.76
C PRO A 66 23.92 20.28 0.56
N CYS A 67 24.75 20.49 1.59
CA CYS A 67 24.54 19.86 2.88
C CYS A 67 23.24 20.34 3.55
N ARG A 68 22.77 19.65 4.59
CA ARG A 68 21.52 19.98 5.29
C ARG A 68 21.44 21.44 5.76
N GLN A 69 22.55 22.00 6.24
CA GLN A 69 22.60 23.40 6.66
C GLN A 69 22.36 24.35 5.47
N GLN A 70 23.00 24.08 4.33
CA GLN A 70 22.85 24.87 3.11
C GLN A 70 21.42 24.76 2.56
N ARG A 71 20.87 23.54 2.46
CA ARG A 71 19.49 23.33 2.01
C ARG A 71 18.48 24.10 2.85
N ASN A 72 18.61 24.07 4.17
CA ASN A 72 17.73 24.82 5.07
C ASN A 72 17.85 26.35 4.88
N ALA A 73 19.03 26.85 4.52
CA ALA A 73 19.21 28.27 4.23
C ALA A 73 18.57 28.66 2.89
N LEU A 74 18.74 27.82 1.86
CA LEU A 74 18.11 27.99 0.53
C LEU A 74 16.59 27.94 0.62
N GLU A 75 16.06 26.97 1.37
CA GLU A 75 14.65 26.86 1.70
C GLU A 75 14.13 28.12 2.39
N ALA A 76 14.79 28.56 3.46
CA ALA A 76 14.36 29.75 4.20
C ALA A 76 14.31 30.99 3.31
N HIS A 77 15.23 31.12 2.35
CA HIS A 77 15.23 32.19 1.37
C HIS A 77 13.97 32.16 0.50
N VAL A 78 13.62 30.99 -0.04
CA VAL A 78 12.45 30.81 -0.90
C VAL A 78 11.14 30.87 -0.14
N ALA A 79 11.14 30.46 1.13
CA ALA A 79 9.98 30.45 2.00
C ALA A 79 9.31 31.83 2.11
N HIS A 80 10.05 32.93 1.97
CA HIS A 80 9.47 34.27 1.99
C HIS A 80 8.60 34.58 0.76
N MET A 81 8.82 33.88 -0.35
CA MET A 81 8.16 34.11 -1.64
C MET A 81 7.13 33.02 -1.97
N LEU A 82 7.32 31.81 -1.44
CA LEU A 82 6.45 30.66 -1.67
C LEU A 82 5.90 30.09 -0.37
N HIS A 83 4.58 30.03 -0.29
CA HIS A 83 3.85 29.57 0.90
C HIS A 83 4.03 28.07 1.14
N GLU A 84 3.92 27.26 0.08
CA GLU A 84 4.13 25.81 0.09
C GLU A 84 5.00 25.42 -1.10
N HIS A 85 6.04 24.63 -0.86
CA HIS A 85 6.96 24.22 -1.93
C HIS A 85 7.70 22.91 -1.64
N LEU A 86 8.07 22.24 -2.73
CA LEU A 86 8.98 21.09 -2.77
C LEU A 86 10.26 21.53 -3.50
N ILE A 87 11.42 21.31 -2.91
CA ILE A 87 12.72 21.55 -3.55
C ILE A 87 13.39 20.22 -3.82
N ILE A 88 13.70 19.95 -5.08
CA ILE A 88 14.45 18.79 -5.54
C ILE A 88 15.89 19.24 -5.78
N PHE A 89 16.79 18.90 -4.87
CA PHE A 89 18.21 19.09 -5.07
C PHE A 89 18.78 17.94 -5.86
N ALA A 90 19.64 18.20 -6.83
CA ALA A 90 20.28 17.15 -7.60
C ALA A 90 21.77 17.42 -7.81
N SER A 91 22.59 16.37 -7.92
CA SER A 91 23.96 16.48 -8.40
C SER A 91 23.98 16.95 -9.86
N ALA A 92 25.12 17.46 -10.34
CA ALA A 92 25.23 17.97 -11.72
C ALA A 92 24.95 16.92 -12.81
N ASP A 93 25.19 15.65 -12.51
CA ASP A 93 24.89 14.50 -13.37
C ASP A 93 23.48 13.91 -13.13
N CYS A 94 22.70 14.51 -12.24
CA CYS A 94 21.40 14.05 -11.76
C CYS A 94 21.40 12.65 -11.12
N ALA A 95 22.56 12.05 -10.86
CA ALA A 95 22.71 10.70 -10.30
C ALA A 95 22.40 10.63 -8.80
N ASP A 96 22.42 11.75 -8.10
CA ASP A 96 21.92 11.88 -6.74
C ASP A 96 20.79 12.90 -6.73
N GLN A 97 19.70 12.59 -6.01
CA GLN A 97 18.61 13.53 -5.79
C GLN A 97 18.17 13.54 -4.33
N LEU A 98 17.85 14.73 -3.81
CA LEU A 98 17.32 14.92 -2.49
C LEU A 98 16.09 15.82 -2.55
N TRP A 99 14.98 15.28 -2.09
CA TRP A 99 13.68 15.92 -2.16
C TRP A 99 13.36 16.49 -0.78
N GLN A 100 13.36 17.81 -0.67
CA GLN A 100 13.09 18.55 0.55
C GLN A 100 11.71 19.20 0.46
N TRP A 101 10.80 18.73 1.30
CA TRP A 101 9.46 19.30 1.40
C TRP A 101 9.37 20.29 2.57
N VAL A 102 8.73 21.45 2.34
CA VAL A 102 8.41 22.39 3.41
C VAL A 102 6.93 22.76 3.43
N ARG A 103 6.35 22.64 4.64
CA ARG A 103 4.98 23.08 4.93
C ARG A 103 4.98 24.17 5.99
N LYS A 104 4.22 25.24 5.74
CA LYS A 104 3.93 26.31 6.70
C LYS A 104 2.51 26.15 7.25
N GLU A 105 2.39 25.74 8.52
CA GLU A 105 1.11 25.70 9.25
C GLU A 105 0.98 26.96 10.13
N PRO A 106 -0.11 27.76 10.02
CA PRO A 106 -0.31 28.92 10.89
C PRO A 106 -0.32 28.50 12.37
N GLY A 107 0.57 29.08 13.18
CA GLY A 107 0.67 28.80 14.62
C GLY A 107 1.52 27.58 14.99
N ARG A 108 2.22 26.93 14.05
CA ARG A 108 3.15 25.81 14.32
C ARG A 108 4.54 26.07 13.73
N PRO A 109 5.61 25.52 14.35
CA PRO A 109 6.96 25.64 13.81
C PRO A 109 7.08 24.96 12.43
N ILE A 110 7.84 25.58 11.54
CA ILE A 110 8.09 25.08 10.18
C ILE A 110 8.66 23.66 10.27
N THR A 111 7.98 22.68 9.68
CA THR A 111 8.44 21.29 9.63
C THR A 111 9.09 21.02 8.28
N ARG A 112 10.37 20.66 8.29
CA ARG A 112 11.15 20.31 7.10
C ARG A 112 11.32 18.80 7.05
N ARG A 113 10.89 18.14 5.98
CA ARG A 113 11.07 16.69 5.78
C ARG A 113 12.02 16.49 4.60
N GLU A 114 13.07 15.72 4.82
CA GLU A 114 14.09 15.41 3.81
C GLU A 114 14.04 13.93 3.49
N HIS A 115 14.00 13.60 2.20
CA HIS A 115 14.18 12.25 1.68
C HIS A 115 15.37 12.28 0.72
N ARG A 116 16.40 11.47 1.00
CA ARG A 116 17.61 11.36 0.18
C ARG A 116 17.54 10.08 -0.64
N TYR A 117 17.79 10.19 -1.94
CA TYR A 117 17.77 9.07 -2.86
C TYR A 117 19.12 8.99 -3.58
N HIS A 118 19.65 7.76 -3.69
CA HIS A 118 20.84 7.43 -4.47
C HIS A 118 20.38 6.62 -5.68
N TRP A 119 20.63 7.11 -6.89
CA TRP A 119 20.29 6.35 -8.09
C TRP A 119 21.33 5.27 -8.32
N HIS A 120 20.90 4.02 -8.33
CA HIS A 120 21.71 2.90 -8.81
C HIS A 120 21.10 2.36 -10.10
N LEU A 121 21.96 2.15 -11.10
CA LEU A 121 21.62 1.47 -12.34
C LEU A 121 21.70 -0.04 -12.09
N ASP A 122 20.63 -0.68 -11.61
CA ASP A 122 20.57 -2.15 -11.60
C ASP A 122 19.12 -2.68 -11.69
N GLU A 123 18.91 -3.65 -12.57
CA GLU A 123 17.62 -4.22 -13.00
C GLU A 123 17.09 -5.31 -12.05
N ARG A 124 17.10 -5.10 -10.72
CA ARG A 124 16.67 -6.15 -9.75
C ARG A 124 15.46 -5.73 -8.90
N PRO A 125 14.65 -6.68 -8.41
CA PRO A 125 13.52 -6.37 -7.54
C PRO A 125 13.99 -5.91 -6.15
N LEU A 126 13.47 -4.74 -5.76
CA LEU A 126 13.25 -4.15 -4.43
C LEU A 126 13.96 -4.82 -3.23
N ARG A 127 14.85 -4.09 -2.53
CA ARG A 127 15.33 -4.51 -1.19
C ARG A 127 15.56 -3.40 -0.15
N ALA A 128 15.38 -2.11 -0.43
CA ALA A 128 15.68 -1.06 0.57
C ALA A 128 14.65 0.09 0.65
N ASP A 129 14.36 0.53 1.88
CA ASP A 129 13.47 1.65 2.27
C ASP A 129 13.85 3.05 1.70
N ASN A 130 14.91 3.14 0.88
CA ASN A 130 15.49 4.39 0.37
C ASN A 130 15.43 4.52 -1.17
N GLU A 131 14.52 3.82 -1.85
CA GLU A 131 14.37 3.85 -3.32
C GLU A 131 13.08 4.61 -3.75
N ILE A 132 13.15 5.44 -4.81
CA ILE A 132 11.96 6.07 -5.39
C ILE A 132 11.27 5.05 -6.30
N ASN A 133 10.16 4.53 -5.80
CA ASN A 133 9.12 3.84 -6.58
C ASN A 133 7.95 4.84 -6.80
N PRO A 134 7.21 4.78 -7.93
CA PRO A 134 5.88 5.38 -8.06
C PRO A 134 4.97 5.37 -6.80
N ASP A 135 5.07 4.39 -5.93
CA ASP A 135 4.36 4.28 -4.64
C ASP A 135 4.79 5.36 -3.63
N VAL A 136 6.07 5.75 -3.63
CA VAL A 136 6.58 6.86 -2.81
C VAL A 136 6.04 8.20 -3.31
N LEU A 137 5.86 8.34 -4.62
CA LEU A 137 5.16 9.50 -5.19
C LEU A 137 3.68 9.50 -4.77
N GLY A 138 3.01 8.34 -4.79
CA GLY A 138 1.65 8.15 -4.27
C GLY A 138 1.49 8.59 -2.82
N TYR A 139 2.37 8.10 -1.93
CA TYR A 139 2.42 8.46 -0.50
C TYR A 139 2.69 9.97 -0.26
N ILE A 140 3.58 10.58 -1.07
CA ILE A 140 3.89 12.01 -0.99
C ILE A 140 2.71 12.87 -1.46
N PHE A 141 1.96 12.46 -2.50
CA PHE A 141 0.76 13.18 -2.95
C PHE A 141 -0.42 13.03 -1.98
N GLU A 142 -0.61 11.83 -1.45
CA GLU A 142 -1.66 11.43 -0.52
C GLU A 142 -1.67 12.25 0.78
N LYS A 143 -0.50 12.40 1.40
CA LYS A 143 -0.40 12.95 2.75
C LYS A 143 -0.50 14.48 2.78
N TYR A 144 -0.38 15.15 1.62
CA TYR A 144 -0.19 16.60 1.57
C TYR A 144 -1.10 17.38 0.61
N ILE A 145 -1.86 16.72 -0.27
CA ILE A 145 -2.98 17.33 -1.03
C ILE A 145 -4.32 17.26 -0.26
N ASN A 146 -4.35 16.67 0.94
CA ASN A 146 -5.55 16.64 1.78
C ASN A 146 -5.71 17.90 2.64
N GLN A 147 -6.59 18.81 2.22
CA GLN A 147 -7.25 19.76 3.11
C GLN A 147 -8.72 19.37 3.33
N LYS A 148 -9.08 19.22 4.61
CA LYS A 148 -10.43 18.93 5.14
C LYS A 148 -11.54 19.93 4.75
N GLN A 149 -11.27 20.91 3.89
CA GLN A 149 -12.25 21.87 3.38
C GLN A 149 -12.81 21.51 1.98
N MET A 150 -12.28 20.50 1.29
CA MET A 150 -12.54 20.27 -0.15
C MET A 150 -13.17 18.91 -0.51
N GLY A 151 -13.61 18.10 0.46
CA GLY A 151 -14.37 16.87 0.20
C GLY A 151 -13.60 15.69 -0.41
N ALA A 152 -12.29 15.83 -0.69
CA ALA A 152 -11.42 14.71 -0.97
C ALA A 152 -11.00 14.06 0.36
N TYR A 153 -11.37 12.80 0.56
CA TYR A 153 -10.91 11.99 1.68
C TYR A 153 -10.01 10.90 1.13
N TYR A 154 -8.80 10.80 1.67
CA TYR A 154 -7.93 9.71 1.31
C TYR A 154 -8.31 8.47 2.09
N THR A 155 -8.55 7.39 1.36
CA THR A 155 -8.75 6.05 1.90
C THR A 155 -7.38 5.44 2.11
N LYS A 156 -7.04 5.15 3.37
CA LYS A 156 -5.77 4.52 3.72
C LYS A 156 -5.56 3.19 2.98
N GLU A 157 -4.30 2.83 2.77
CA GLU A 157 -3.89 1.59 2.10
C GLU A 157 -4.62 0.36 2.64
N ASP A 158 -4.67 0.22 3.97
CA ASP A 158 -5.39 -0.86 4.66
C ASP A 158 -6.87 -0.94 4.27
N ILE A 159 -7.53 0.21 4.10
CA ILE A 159 -8.93 0.28 3.68
C ILE A 159 -9.07 0.02 2.17
N THR A 160 -8.19 0.58 1.33
CA THR A 160 -8.24 0.32 -0.13
C THR A 160 -7.94 -1.13 -0.45
N GLU A 161 -6.99 -1.74 0.25
CA GLU A 161 -6.64 -3.15 0.14
C GLU A 161 -7.80 -4.02 0.62
N TYR A 162 -8.39 -3.72 1.77
CA TYR A 162 -9.57 -4.44 2.26
C TYR A 162 -10.72 -4.40 1.25
N ILE A 163 -11.12 -3.19 0.80
CA ILE A 163 -12.20 -3.05 -0.20
C ILE A 163 -11.84 -3.78 -1.48
N GLY A 164 -10.60 -3.64 -1.95
CA GLY A 164 -10.12 -4.30 -3.14
C GLY A 164 -10.22 -5.82 -3.04
N ARG A 165 -9.66 -6.40 -1.97
CA ARG A 165 -9.66 -7.85 -1.73
C ARG A 165 -11.08 -8.38 -1.57
N SER A 166 -11.93 -7.67 -0.85
CA SER A 166 -13.34 -8.02 -0.63
C SER A 166 -14.25 -7.81 -1.84
N THR A 167 -13.73 -7.37 -2.99
CA THR A 167 -14.51 -7.20 -4.23
C THR A 167 -13.93 -7.97 -5.40
N MET A 168 -12.62 -7.84 -5.65
CA MET A 168 -11.95 -8.49 -6.78
C MET A 168 -11.82 -10.00 -6.59
N ILE A 169 -11.39 -10.45 -5.41
CA ILE A 169 -11.22 -11.89 -5.17
C ILE A 169 -12.56 -12.64 -5.19
N PRO A 170 -13.64 -12.16 -4.53
CA PRO A 170 -14.98 -12.73 -4.68
C PRO A 170 -15.44 -12.84 -6.13
N PHE A 171 -15.18 -11.82 -6.96
CA PHE A 171 -15.54 -11.86 -8.38
C PHE A 171 -14.81 -13.00 -9.10
N LEU A 172 -13.50 -13.16 -8.89
CA LEU A 172 -12.71 -14.24 -9.53
C LEU A 172 -13.16 -15.63 -9.04
N LEU A 173 -13.41 -15.78 -7.73
CA LEU A 173 -13.92 -17.01 -7.15
C LEU A 173 -15.29 -17.39 -7.71
N ASP A 174 -16.17 -16.41 -7.90
CA ASP A 174 -17.50 -16.63 -8.47
C ASP A 174 -17.41 -17.01 -9.96
N GLU A 175 -16.58 -16.33 -10.76
CA GLU A 175 -16.35 -16.69 -12.17
C GLU A 175 -15.77 -18.09 -12.33
N MET A 176 -14.84 -18.48 -11.45
CA MET A 176 -14.32 -19.84 -11.39
C MET A 176 -15.40 -20.85 -11.01
N SER A 177 -16.12 -20.62 -9.90
CA SER A 177 -17.08 -21.57 -9.35
C SER A 177 -18.27 -21.78 -10.27
N LYS A 178 -18.70 -20.75 -11.02
CA LYS A 178 -19.76 -20.86 -12.02
C LYS A 178 -19.42 -21.83 -13.16
N GLN A 179 -18.18 -21.80 -13.63
CA GLN A 179 -17.73 -22.62 -14.76
C GLN A 179 -17.22 -23.99 -14.31
N HIS A 180 -16.69 -24.08 -13.10
CA HIS A 180 -16.07 -25.28 -12.53
C HIS A 180 -16.58 -25.55 -11.11
N PRO A 181 -17.81 -26.07 -10.94
CA PRO A 181 -18.40 -26.30 -9.61
C PRO A 181 -17.58 -27.20 -8.69
N ASP A 182 -16.80 -28.12 -9.25
CA ASP A 182 -15.92 -29.04 -8.49
C ASP A 182 -14.79 -28.32 -7.75
N THR A 183 -14.47 -27.08 -8.13
CA THR A 183 -13.49 -26.24 -7.41
C THR A 183 -13.94 -25.93 -5.99
N TRP A 184 -15.25 -25.93 -5.71
CA TRP A 184 -15.76 -25.73 -4.37
C TRP A 184 -15.30 -26.82 -3.40
N HIS A 185 -15.33 -28.08 -3.83
CA HIS A 185 -14.88 -29.20 -2.99
C HIS A 185 -13.38 -29.09 -2.65
N ALA A 186 -12.59 -28.59 -3.59
CA ALA A 186 -11.17 -28.35 -3.36
C ALA A 186 -10.90 -27.23 -2.38
N ILE A 187 -11.63 -26.12 -2.49
CA ILE A 187 -11.56 -25.02 -1.52
C ILE A 187 -11.86 -25.55 -0.11
N LEU A 188 -12.94 -26.33 0.05
CA LEU A 188 -13.27 -26.94 1.34
C LEU A 188 -12.18 -27.89 1.86
N THR A 189 -11.54 -28.64 0.95
CA THR A 189 -10.44 -29.56 1.30
C THR A 189 -9.21 -28.79 1.78
N LEU A 190 -8.82 -27.72 1.08
CA LEU A 190 -7.74 -26.82 1.47
C LEU A 190 -8.02 -26.21 2.85
N LEU A 191 -9.21 -25.62 3.04
CA LEU A 191 -9.64 -25.03 4.30
C LEU A 191 -9.56 -26.04 5.45
N ALA A 192 -10.03 -27.26 5.25
CA ALA A 192 -10.03 -28.30 6.29
C ALA A 192 -8.62 -28.83 6.59
N ALA A 193 -7.70 -28.82 5.63
CA ALA A 193 -6.33 -29.30 5.81
C ALA A 193 -5.51 -28.39 6.72
N GLU A 194 -5.64 -27.07 6.57
CA GLU A 194 -4.91 -26.08 7.39
C GLU A 194 -5.76 -24.82 7.68
N PRO A 195 -6.75 -24.88 8.60
CA PRO A 195 -7.69 -23.76 8.84
C PRO A 195 -6.99 -22.44 9.19
N ASP A 196 -5.92 -22.52 9.97
CA ASP A 196 -5.14 -21.38 10.44
C ASP A 196 -4.48 -20.58 9.31
N ARG A 197 -4.20 -21.22 8.17
CA ARG A 197 -3.64 -20.56 6.98
C ARG A 197 -4.60 -19.53 6.40
N TYR A 198 -5.91 -19.75 6.56
CA TYR A 198 -6.97 -18.94 5.96
C TYR A 198 -7.66 -18.02 6.98
N ILE A 199 -7.29 -18.10 8.25
CA ILE A 199 -7.73 -17.16 9.28
C ILE A 199 -6.66 -16.10 9.49
N HIS A 200 -7.02 -14.83 9.28
CA HIS A 200 -6.08 -13.71 9.40
C HIS A 200 -5.30 -13.75 10.73
N PRO A 201 -3.97 -13.51 10.72
CA PRO A 201 -3.12 -13.61 11.91
C PRO A 201 -3.60 -12.78 13.10
N VAL A 202 -4.21 -11.61 12.84
CA VAL A 202 -4.78 -10.74 13.87
C VAL A 202 -5.87 -11.43 14.69
N ALA A 203 -6.70 -12.28 14.08
CA ALA A 203 -7.74 -13.04 14.79
C ALA A 203 -7.13 -14.10 15.71
N ARG A 204 -5.99 -14.68 15.29
CA ARG A 204 -5.24 -15.72 16.02
C ARG A 204 -4.32 -15.18 17.11
N HIS A 205 -4.11 -13.87 17.18
CA HIS A 205 -3.15 -13.28 18.11
C HIS A 205 -3.41 -13.68 19.57
N GLY A 206 -2.38 -14.21 20.22
CA GLY A 206 -2.40 -14.63 21.62
C GLY A 206 -3.21 -15.90 21.93
N THR A 207 -3.85 -16.56 20.97
CA THR A 207 -4.71 -17.75 21.23
C THR A 207 -3.96 -18.93 21.84
N THR A 208 -2.64 -18.97 21.71
CA THR A 208 -1.74 -19.96 22.32
C THR A 208 -1.56 -19.77 23.83
N HIS A 209 -1.93 -18.61 24.39
CA HIS A 209 -1.83 -18.32 25.83
C HIS A 209 -3.16 -18.56 26.52
N GLU A 210 -3.17 -19.31 27.63
CA GLU A 210 -4.36 -19.48 28.47
C GLU A 210 -4.80 -18.15 29.10
N LEU A 211 -6.11 -17.86 29.05
CA LEU A 211 -6.66 -16.66 29.64
C LEU A 211 -6.46 -16.65 31.18
N PRO A 212 -6.10 -15.50 31.78
CA PRO A 212 -5.99 -15.38 33.23
C PRO A 212 -7.29 -15.75 33.95
N ALA A 213 -7.20 -16.35 35.13
CA ALA A 213 -8.36 -16.83 35.89
C ALA A 213 -9.44 -15.76 36.12
N GLN A 214 -9.03 -14.51 36.36
CA GLN A 214 -9.93 -13.36 36.56
C GLN A 214 -10.71 -12.95 35.29
N ILE A 215 -10.20 -13.31 34.11
CA ILE A 215 -10.87 -13.07 32.84
C ILE A 215 -11.79 -14.25 32.52
N THR A 216 -11.27 -15.47 32.70
CA THR A 216 -12.00 -16.72 32.45
C THR A 216 -13.30 -16.81 33.26
N SER A 217 -13.29 -16.40 34.53
CA SER A 217 -14.49 -16.41 35.37
C SER A 217 -15.60 -15.48 34.84
N GLY A 218 -15.22 -14.38 34.19
CA GLY A 218 -16.14 -13.42 33.59
C GLY A 218 -16.78 -13.87 32.26
N ILE A 219 -16.36 -15.02 31.69
CA ILE A 219 -16.89 -15.51 30.40
C ILE A 219 -18.34 -15.95 30.57
N ALA A 220 -18.60 -16.83 31.54
CA ALA A 220 -19.93 -17.36 31.83
C ALA A 220 -20.75 -16.47 32.79
N ASP A 221 -20.08 -15.62 33.58
CA ASP A 221 -20.72 -14.77 34.58
C ASP A 221 -20.32 -13.29 34.40
N VAL A 222 -21.29 -12.48 33.97
CA VAL A 222 -21.08 -11.04 33.72
C VAL A 222 -20.74 -10.29 35.01
N GLN A 223 -21.16 -10.78 36.19
CA GLN A 223 -20.87 -10.12 37.47
C GLN A 223 -19.39 -10.17 37.85
N GLN A 224 -18.63 -11.10 37.26
CA GLN A 224 -17.20 -11.30 37.55
C GLN A 224 -16.28 -10.56 36.55
N ARG A 225 -16.82 -9.64 35.77
CA ARG A 225 -16.08 -8.88 34.73
C ARG A 225 -15.36 -7.65 35.27
N GLU A 226 -14.66 -7.78 36.40
CA GLU A 226 -13.98 -6.66 37.05
C GLU A 226 -12.85 -6.07 36.18
N ALA A 227 -12.01 -6.93 35.61
CA ALA A 227 -10.85 -6.51 34.80
C ALA A 227 -11.15 -6.33 33.30
N TRP A 228 -12.39 -6.57 32.84
CA TRP A 228 -12.69 -6.74 31.41
C TRP A 228 -12.55 -5.48 30.54
N ASN A 229 -12.55 -4.29 31.16
CA ASN A 229 -12.40 -3.02 30.46
C ASN A 229 -10.95 -2.47 30.54
N HIS A 230 -10.02 -3.24 31.11
CA HIS A 230 -8.61 -2.86 31.12
C HIS A 230 -7.93 -3.31 29.82
N VAL A 231 -6.91 -2.54 29.44
CA VAL A 231 -6.04 -2.87 28.30
C VAL A 231 -5.40 -4.23 28.53
N THR A 232 -5.45 -5.05 27.50
CA THR A 232 -4.92 -6.40 27.49
C THR A 232 -3.40 -6.33 27.30
N PRO A 233 -2.60 -7.13 28.04
CA PRO A 233 -1.18 -7.22 27.80
C PRO A 233 -0.86 -7.67 26.36
N PRO A 234 0.28 -7.24 25.77
CA PRO A 234 0.61 -7.52 24.37
C PRO A 234 0.65 -9.00 23.97
N ASP A 235 0.98 -9.90 24.91
CA ASP A 235 1.01 -11.35 24.68
C ASP A 235 -0.40 -11.93 24.40
N TYR A 236 -1.43 -11.22 24.80
CA TYR A 236 -2.82 -11.67 24.73
C TYR A 236 -3.65 -10.88 23.72
N GLY A 237 -3.46 -9.56 23.69
CA GLY A 237 -4.27 -8.60 22.95
C GLY A 237 -3.47 -7.78 21.94
N LEU A 238 -4.17 -7.27 20.94
CA LEU A 238 -3.65 -6.34 19.96
C LEU A 238 -3.44 -4.94 20.59
N PRO A 239 -2.69 -4.03 19.94
CA PRO A 239 -2.45 -2.69 20.47
C PRO A 239 -3.75 -1.94 20.83
N GLY A 240 -3.91 -1.62 22.11
CA GLY A 240 -5.08 -0.89 22.63
C GLY A 240 -6.32 -1.75 22.91
N GLU A 241 -6.27 -3.05 22.61
CA GLU A 241 -7.40 -3.98 22.81
C GLU A 241 -7.66 -4.21 24.30
N ILE A 242 -8.91 -4.09 24.74
CA ILE A 242 -9.31 -4.43 26.12
C ILE A 242 -9.66 -5.92 26.26
N TRP A 243 -9.69 -6.44 27.49
CA TRP A 243 -9.95 -7.86 27.74
C TRP A 243 -11.27 -8.36 27.13
N ARG A 244 -12.32 -7.53 27.16
CA ARG A 244 -13.61 -7.84 26.50
C ARG A 244 -13.46 -8.08 25.00
N GLU A 245 -12.70 -7.24 24.32
CA GLU A 245 -12.44 -7.34 22.88
C GLU A 245 -11.57 -8.55 22.58
N THR A 246 -10.52 -8.78 23.38
CA THR A 246 -9.65 -9.96 23.28
C THR A 246 -10.45 -11.25 23.40
N VAL A 247 -11.34 -11.36 24.39
CA VAL A 247 -12.19 -12.53 24.57
C VAL A 247 -13.12 -12.71 23.38
N ALA A 248 -13.76 -11.64 22.89
CA ALA A 248 -14.64 -11.70 21.74
C ALA A 248 -13.90 -12.14 20.46
N ARG A 249 -12.69 -11.62 20.22
CA ARG A 249 -11.85 -11.98 19.09
C ARG A 249 -11.42 -13.45 19.14
N ARG A 250 -11.01 -13.95 20.31
CA ARG A 250 -10.65 -15.37 20.49
C ARG A 250 -11.85 -16.30 20.30
N GLN A 251 -13.01 -15.90 20.83
CA GLN A 251 -14.25 -16.64 20.63
C GLN A 251 -14.60 -16.71 19.13
N ARG A 252 -14.47 -15.59 18.41
CA ARG A 252 -14.66 -15.53 16.97
C ARG A 252 -13.69 -16.45 16.21
N TYR A 253 -12.42 -16.51 16.61
CA TYR A 253 -11.44 -17.45 16.04
C TYR A 253 -11.88 -18.91 16.22
N VAL A 254 -12.32 -19.30 17.42
CA VAL A 254 -12.81 -20.67 17.68
C VAL A 254 -14.03 -21.00 16.83
N GLU A 255 -14.98 -20.07 16.72
CA GLU A 255 -16.17 -20.23 15.87
C GLU A 255 -15.79 -20.39 14.38
N LEU A 256 -14.80 -19.66 13.90
CA LEU A 256 -14.29 -19.79 12.53
C LEU A 256 -13.66 -21.15 12.29
N ALA A 257 -12.76 -21.58 13.18
CA ALA A 257 -12.13 -22.89 13.08
C ALA A 257 -13.16 -24.03 13.10
N GLN A 258 -14.17 -23.93 13.97
CA GLN A 258 -15.29 -24.88 14.01
C GLN A 258 -16.16 -24.84 12.75
N ALA A 259 -16.43 -23.66 12.20
CA ALA A 259 -17.21 -23.54 10.96
C ALA A 259 -16.49 -24.18 9.77
N ILE A 260 -15.16 -24.00 9.69
CA ILE A 260 -14.31 -24.63 8.68
C ILE A 260 -14.33 -26.15 8.83
N LEU A 261 -13.96 -26.66 10.00
CA LEU A 261 -13.83 -28.11 10.24
C LEU A 261 -15.18 -28.83 10.28
N GLY A 262 -16.23 -28.14 10.70
CA GLY A 262 -17.60 -28.66 10.76
C GLY A 262 -18.35 -28.59 9.43
N GLY A 263 -17.73 -28.06 8.36
CA GLY A 263 -18.35 -27.97 7.03
C GLY A 263 -19.56 -27.05 6.98
N SER A 264 -19.61 -26.02 7.84
CA SER A 264 -20.73 -25.05 7.88
C SER A 264 -20.62 -23.97 6.80
N LEU A 265 -19.47 -23.89 6.11
CA LEU A 265 -19.25 -23.01 4.97
C LEU A 265 -19.69 -23.73 3.70
N THR A 266 -20.78 -23.28 3.09
CA THR A 266 -21.47 -24.00 2.00
C THR A 266 -21.43 -23.25 0.67
N THR A 267 -21.17 -21.94 0.70
CA THR A 267 -21.13 -21.07 -0.47
C THR A 267 -19.93 -20.12 -0.42
N PRO A 268 -19.48 -19.58 -1.57
CA PRO A 268 -18.43 -18.54 -1.59
C PRO A 268 -18.76 -17.33 -0.71
N SER A 269 -20.05 -16.97 -0.62
CA SER A 269 -20.54 -15.89 0.25
C SER A 269 -20.29 -16.15 1.74
N ASP A 270 -20.23 -17.41 2.16
CA ASP A 270 -19.92 -17.78 3.54
C ASP A 270 -18.46 -17.45 3.86
N LEU A 271 -17.53 -17.61 2.91
CA LEU A 271 -16.12 -17.27 3.09
C LEU A 271 -15.93 -15.75 3.30
N ILE A 272 -16.68 -14.95 2.53
CA ILE A 272 -16.71 -13.49 2.64
C ILE A 272 -17.29 -13.08 3.99
N THR A 273 -18.43 -13.65 4.37
CA THR A 273 -19.11 -13.37 5.65
C THR A 273 -18.25 -13.78 6.84
N ALA A 274 -17.49 -14.87 6.69
CA ALA A 274 -16.53 -15.32 7.67
C ALA A 274 -15.28 -14.42 7.75
N ASN A 275 -15.07 -13.53 6.78
CA ASN A 275 -13.87 -12.70 6.64
C ASN A 275 -12.59 -13.55 6.67
N LEU A 276 -12.61 -14.66 5.91
CA LEU A 276 -11.43 -15.49 5.68
C LEU A 276 -10.49 -14.82 4.69
N ASP A 277 -9.23 -15.26 4.69
CA ASP A 277 -8.20 -14.77 3.78
C ASP A 277 -8.42 -15.30 2.36
N LEU A 278 -9.34 -14.66 1.63
CA LEU A 278 -9.72 -15.09 0.28
C LEU A 278 -8.56 -15.05 -0.70
N GLN A 279 -7.60 -14.15 -0.51
CA GLN A 279 -6.43 -14.05 -1.38
C GLN A 279 -5.55 -15.29 -1.20
N GLN A 280 -5.30 -15.71 0.05
CA GLN A 280 -4.57 -16.95 0.32
C GLN A 280 -5.30 -18.19 -0.21
N ILE A 281 -6.64 -18.25 -0.07
CA ILE A 281 -7.46 -19.32 -0.66
C ILE A 281 -7.27 -19.37 -2.18
N MET A 282 -7.39 -18.22 -2.84
CA MET A 282 -7.28 -18.11 -4.29
C MET A 282 -5.89 -18.54 -4.79
N GLN A 283 -4.84 -18.10 -4.09
CA GLN A 283 -3.46 -18.47 -4.37
C GLN A 283 -3.26 -19.99 -4.27
N ASP A 284 -3.70 -20.60 -3.17
CA ASP A 284 -3.51 -22.04 -2.96
C ASP A 284 -4.32 -22.90 -3.95
N VAL A 285 -5.49 -22.43 -4.36
CA VAL A 285 -6.28 -23.08 -5.42
C VAL A 285 -5.50 -23.10 -6.74
N VAL A 286 -4.90 -21.97 -7.13
CA VAL A 286 -4.09 -21.88 -8.35
C VAL A 286 -2.87 -22.78 -8.26
N ASP A 287 -2.15 -22.73 -7.13
CA ASP A 287 -0.88 -23.43 -6.95
C ASP A 287 -1.04 -24.96 -6.84
N HIS A 288 -2.08 -25.44 -6.16
CA HIS A 288 -2.17 -26.86 -5.77
C HIS A 288 -3.29 -27.63 -6.44
N TYR A 289 -4.33 -26.96 -6.94
CA TYR A 289 -5.54 -27.65 -7.39
C TYR A 289 -5.91 -27.38 -8.84
N ALA A 290 -5.66 -26.18 -9.36
CA ALA A 290 -6.28 -25.74 -10.60
C ALA A 290 -5.77 -26.54 -11.83
N PRO A 291 -6.61 -27.39 -12.45
CA PRO A 291 -6.29 -28.02 -13.72
C PRO A 291 -6.34 -26.98 -14.85
N ALA A 292 -5.82 -27.34 -16.03
CA ALA A 292 -5.77 -26.44 -17.18
C ALA A 292 -7.09 -25.70 -17.50
N PRO A 293 -8.30 -26.32 -17.43
CA PRO A 293 -9.55 -25.61 -17.66
C PRO A 293 -9.85 -24.51 -16.63
N VAL A 294 -9.51 -24.74 -15.36
CA VAL A 294 -9.71 -23.76 -14.27
C VAL A 294 -8.77 -22.58 -14.46
N ILE A 295 -7.49 -22.84 -14.71
CA ILE A 295 -6.48 -21.81 -15.01
C ILE A 295 -6.88 -20.98 -16.23
N ALA A 296 -7.36 -21.62 -17.30
CA ALA A 296 -7.82 -20.90 -18.49
C ALA A 296 -9.02 -19.98 -18.21
N THR A 297 -9.96 -20.40 -17.36
CA THR A 297 -11.09 -19.55 -16.94
C THR A 297 -10.62 -18.37 -16.11
N LEU A 298 -9.73 -18.60 -15.14
CA LEU A 298 -9.17 -17.54 -14.29
C LEU A 298 -8.36 -16.53 -15.10
N TRP A 299 -7.50 -17.00 -15.99
CA TRP A 299 -6.73 -16.15 -16.91
C TRP A 299 -7.63 -15.26 -17.76
N ARG A 300 -8.74 -15.82 -18.29
CA ARG A 300 -9.72 -15.05 -19.06
C ARG A 300 -10.41 -14.00 -18.19
N ALA A 301 -10.82 -14.37 -16.97
CA ALA A 301 -11.47 -13.45 -16.05
C ALA A 301 -10.53 -12.30 -15.66
N LEU A 302 -9.28 -12.60 -15.32
CA LEU A 302 -8.24 -11.62 -15.02
C LEU A 302 -8.03 -10.64 -16.18
N ASN A 303 -7.86 -11.13 -17.42
CA ASN A 303 -7.63 -10.28 -18.60
C ASN A 303 -8.84 -9.41 -19.00
N GLN A 304 -10.05 -9.80 -18.60
CA GLN A 304 -11.27 -9.05 -18.89
C GLN A 304 -11.68 -8.12 -17.75
N LEU A 305 -11.15 -8.33 -16.55
CA LEU A 305 -11.44 -7.52 -15.38
C LEU A 305 -10.90 -6.10 -15.60
N SER A 306 -11.79 -5.12 -15.44
CA SER A 306 -11.45 -3.70 -15.51
C SER A 306 -11.69 -3.04 -14.16
N VAL A 307 -10.65 -2.48 -13.56
CA VAL A 307 -10.76 -1.66 -12.34
C VAL A 307 -10.79 -0.19 -12.75
N ILE A 308 -11.85 0.50 -12.33
CA ILE A 308 -12.01 1.93 -12.57
C ILE A 308 -11.92 2.62 -11.21
N ASP A 309 -10.96 3.53 -11.06
CA ASP A 309 -10.93 4.50 -9.97
C ASP A 309 -11.41 5.85 -10.52
N PRO A 310 -12.71 6.16 -10.44
CA PRO A 310 -13.26 7.40 -10.97
C PRO A 310 -12.91 8.62 -10.09
N THR A 311 -12.20 8.40 -8.97
CA THR A 311 -11.86 9.48 -8.04
C THR A 311 -10.64 10.26 -8.54
N CYS A 312 -10.62 11.56 -8.29
CA CYS A 312 -9.50 12.45 -8.60
C CYS A 312 -8.36 12.39 -7.56
N GLY A 313 -8.19 11.21 -6.93
CA GLY A 313 -7.20 10.93 -5.89
C GLY A 313 -5.86 10.43 -6.43
N SER A 314 -5.05 9.82 -5.56
CA SER A 314 -3.72 9.30 -5.88
C SER A 314 -3.73 7.98 -6.69
N GLY A 315 -4.91 7.43 -6.97
CA GLY A 315 -5.04 6.12 -7.61
C GLY A 315 -4.83 4.94 -6.65
N ALA A 316 -5.00 5.14 -5.34
CA ALA A 316 -4.74 4.10 -4.32
C ALA A 316 -5.54 2.81 -4.55
N PHE A 317 -6.75 2.90 -5.10
CA PHE A 317 -7.51 1.70 -5.48
C PHE A 317 -6.89 0.95 -6.68
N LEU A 318 -6.22 1.66 -7.59
CA LEU A 318 -5.51 1.04 -8.71
C LEU A 318 -4.24 0.32 -8.24
N PHE A 319 -3.51 0.90 -7.28
CA PHE A 319 -2.36 0.25 -6.66
C PHE A 319 -2.77 -0.95 -5.82
N ALA A 320 -3.82 -0.81 -5.00
CA ALA A 320 -4.39 -1.94 -4.27
C ALA A 320 -4.82 -3.06 -5.22
N ALA A 321 -5.49 -2.71 -6.34
CA ALA A 321 -5.84 -3.68 -7.37
C ALA A 321 -4.62 -4.36 -8.00
N LEU A 322 -3.57 -3.60 -8.33
CA LEU A 322 -2.33 -4.17 -8.84
C LEU A 322 -1.74 -5.19 -7.85
N ASN A 323 -1.56 -4.79 -6.59
CA ASN A 323 -0.97 -5.65 -5.55
C ASN A 323 -1.80 -6.92 -5.27
N ILE A 324 -3.11 -6.86 -5.47
CA ILE A 324 -4.01 -8.01 -5.29
C ILE A 324 -4.00 -8.92 -6.52
N LEU A 325 -3.98 -8.36 -7.73
CA LEU A 325 -4.16 -9.11 -8.97
C LEU A 325 -2.83 -9.64 -9.54
N GLU A 326 -1.73 -8.89 -9.42
CA GLU A 326 -0.41 -9.28 -9.94
C GLU A 326 0.04 -10.67 -9.44
N PRO A 327 -0.02 -10.99 -8.14
CA PRO A 327 0.36 -12.34 -7.67
C PRO A 327 -0.49 -13.45 -8.30
N LEU A 328 -1.77 -13.19 -8.57
CA LEU A 328 -2.66 -14.16 -9.20
C LEU A 328 -2.37 -14.31 -10.70
N TYR A 329 -1.97 -13.23 -11.37
CA TYR A 329 -1.49 -13.28 -12.75
C TYR A 329 -0.23 -14.15 -12.85
N ASP A 330 0.75 -13.90 -11.99
CA ASP A 330 2.01 -14.65 -11.95
C ASP A 330 1.76 -16.13 -11.64
N ALA A 331 0.96 -16.43 -10.62
CA ALA A 331 0.60 -17.80 -10.27
C ALA A 331 -0.09 -18.55 -11.41
N CYS A 332 -0.98 -17.88 -12.15
CA CYS A 332 -1.60 -18.48 -13.33
C CYS A 332 -0.57 -18.79 -14.43
N LEU A 333 0.39 -17.89 -14.68
CA LEU A 333 1.45 -18.11 -15.67
C LEU A 333 2.36 -19.27 -15.27
N GLU A 334 2.84 -19.27 -14.03
CA GLU A 334 3.67 -20.36 -13.48
C GLU A 334 2.95 -21.71 -13.57
N ARG A 335 1.65 -21.75 -13.23
CA ARG A 335 0.86 -22.98 -13.33
C ARG A 335 0.66 -23.42 -14.78
N MET A 336 0.48 -22.49 -15.73
CA MET A 336 0.43 -22.84 -17.15
C MET A 336 1.75 -23.45 -17.63
N GLU A 337 2.89 -22.88 -17.24
CA GLU A 337 4.21 -23.43 -17.58
C GLU A 337 4.40 -24.85 -17.03
N GLN A 338 4.02 -25.07 -15.77
CA GLN A 338 4.04 -26.41 -15.16
C GLN A 338 3.17 -27.40 -15.94
N LEU A 339 1.93 -27.04 -16.26
CA LEU A 339 1.00 -27.90 -17.00
C LEU A 339 1.49 -28.25 -18.40
N VAL A 340 2.24 -27.36 -19.06
CA VAL A 340 2.90 -27.65 -20.35
C VAL A 340 4.05 -28.63 -20.13
N SER A 341 4.87 -28.42 -19.10
CA SER A 341 6.00 -29.32 -18.79
C SER A 341 5.58 -30.72 -18.32
N GLU A 342 4.41 -30.87 -17.70
CA GLU A 342 3.82 -32.16 -17.30
C GLU A 342 3.31 -32.98 -18.50
N GLN A 343 3.16 -32.36 -19.67
CA GLN A 343 2.71 -33.01 -20.92
C GLN A 343 3.86 -33.49 -21.83
N ASP A 344 5.09 -33.02 -21.58
CA ASP A 344 6.33 -33.47 -22.23
C ASP A 344 6.93 -34.68 -21.50
#